data_AF-Q0WWQ7-F1
#
_entry.id   AF-Q0WWQ7-F1
#
_cell.length_a   1.000
_cell.length_b   1.000
_cell.length_c   1.000
_cell.angle_alpha   90.00
_cell.angle_beta   90.00
_cell.angle_gamma   90.00
#
_symmetry.space_group_name_H-M   'P 1'
#
loop_
_entity.id
_entity.type
_entity.pdbx_description
1 polymer ?
#
loop_
_entity_poly.entity_id
_entity_poly.type
_entity_poly.pdbx_seq_one_letter_code
_entity_poly.pdbx_strand_id
1 'polypeptide(L)'
;MASLQLYGVKTPGLALSSKRLEFASKGACFSVTLPSSSAVFRDVEHSCRNIGLRVSCEALRVDLLQRKEPETCDSSGTGKELTCVMKFGGSSVESAERMKEVANLILSFPDERPVIVLSAMGKTTNKLLKAGEKAVTCGVTNVESIEELSFIKELHLRTAHELGVETTVIEKHLEGLHQLLKGISMMKELTLRTRDYLVSFGECMSTRLFSAYLNKIGHKARQYDAFEIGFITTDDFTNADILEATYPAVSKTLVGDWSKENAVPVVTGYLGKGWRSCAITTLGRGGSDLTATTIGKALGLREIQVWKDVDGVLTCDPNIYP
;
A
#
# COMPACT_ATOMS: atom_id res chain seq x y z
N MET A 1 -7.31 -19.60 0.17
CA MET A 1 -6.95 -18.83 1.38
C MET A 1 -5.66 -18.09 1.04
N ALA A 2 -5.67 -16.75 1.08
CA ALA A 2 -4.48 -15.94 0.84
C ALA A 2 -3.66 -15.83 2.14
N SER A 3 -2.33 -15.89 2.06
CA SER A 3 -1.45 -15.64 3.20
C SER A 3 -1.08 -14.16 3.29
N LEU A 4 -1.14 -13.56 4.48
CA LEU A 4 -0.64 -12.21 4.75
C LEU A 4 0.83 -12.29 5.16
N GLN A 5 1.72 -11.60 4.45
CA GLN A 5 3.13 -11.51 4.78
C GLN A 5 3.54 -10.05 5.04
N LEU A 6 4.36 -9.85 6.06
CA LEU A 6 4.89 -8.55 6.47
C LEU A 6 6.39 -8.53 6.21
N TYR A 7 6.84 -7.60 5.38
CA TYR A 7 8.24 -7.48 4.98
C TYR A 7 8.83 -6.15 5.47
N GLY A 8 10.08 -6.20 5.92
CA GLY A 8 10.89 -5.03 6.24
C GLY A 8 11.77 -4.60 5.08
N VAL A 9 11.91 -3.29 4.91
CA VAL A 9 12.87 -2.67 3.99
C VAL A 9 14.11 -2.27 4.79
N LYS A 10 15.22 -3.00 4.67
CA LYS A 10 16.48 -2.65 5.33
C LYS A 10 17.19 -1.49 4.61
N THR A 11 17.55 -0.46 5.36
CA THR A 11 18.53 0.56 4.96
C THR A 11 19.95 0.11 5.36
N PRO A 12 20.98 0.30 4.52
CA PRO A 12 22.36 -0.05 4.90
C PRO A 12 22.99 1.08 5.72
N GLY A 13 23.19 0.87 7.02
CA GLY A 13 23.91 1.84 7.86
C GLY A 13 24.28 1.33 9.25
N LEU A 14 25.60 1.31 9.50
CA LEU A 14 26.33 1.22 10.78
C LEU A 14 26.51 -0.16 11.45
N ALA A 15 27.75 -0.65 11.25
CA ALA A 15 28.37 -1.75 11.97
C ALA A 15 28.52 -1.44 13.48
N LEU A 16 28.33 -2.44 14.34
CA LEU A 16 28.96 -2.50 15.67
C LEU A 16 28.92 -3.93 16.26
N SER A 17 30.13 -4.50 16.40
CA SER A 17 30.65 -5.21 17.58
C SER A 17 29.83 -6.39 18.16
N SER A 18 30.25 -7.61 17.86
CA SER A 18 29.86 -8.82 18.60
C SER A 18 30.39 -8.80 20.04
N LYS A 19 29.51 -8.73 21.04
CA LYS A 19 29.82 -9.16 22.41
C LYS A 19 28.98 -10.38 22.75
N ARG A 20 29.69 -11.47 23.07
CA ARG A 20 29.17 -12.76 23.53
C ARG A 20 28.77 -12.61 25.00
N LEU A 21 27.51 -12.85 25.33
CA LEU A 21 27.04 -12.97 26.71
C LEU A 21 26.24 -14.27 26.82
N GLU A 22 26.80 -15.22 27.56
CA GLU A 22 26.14 -16.47 27.93
C GLU A 22 25.28 -16.23 29.16
N PHE A 23 24.02 -16.65 29.12
CA PHE A 23 23.24 -16.97 30.31
C PHE A 23 22.45 -18.26 30.06
N ALA A 24 22.70 -19.24 30.92
CA ALA A 24 21.93 -20.46 31.01
C ALA A 24 20.81 -20.27 32.05
N SER A 25 19.58 -20.70 31.74
CA SER A 25 18.96 -21.81 32.46
C SER A 25 17.56 -22.18 31.96
N LYS A 26 17.41 -23.50 31.80
CA LYS A 26 16.25 -24.39 32.03
C LYS A 26 14.95 -24.15 31.24
N GLY A 27 14.75 -25.04 30.26
CA GLY A 27 13.43 -25.64 30.05
C GLY A 27 12.94 -25.78 28.62
N ALA A 28 13.66 -26.47 27.73
CA ALA A 28 13.12 -27.31 26.65
C ALA A 28 14.26 -27.86 25.80
N CYS A 29 14.30 -29.18 25.60
CA CYS A 29 15.26 -29.85 24.75
C CYS A 29 14.72 -29.83 23.31
N PHE A 30 15.40 -29.16 22.39
CA PHE A 30 15.15 -29.29 20.95
C PHE A 30 16.39 -29.91 20.30
N SER A 31 16.26 -31.15 19.82
CA SER A 31 17.29 -31.80 19.02
C SER A 31 17.21 -31.30 17.58
N VAL A 32 18.31 -30.77 17.06
CA VAL A 32 18.47 -30.47 15.63
C VAL A 32 19.34 -31.56 15.04
N THR A 33 18.81 -32.33 14.09
CA THR A 33 19.57 -33.28 13.29
C THR A 33 19.98 -32.59 11.99
N LEU A 34 21.29 -32.42 11.78
CA LEU A 34 21.87 -32.01 10.49
C LEU A 34 22.16 -33.27 9.67
N PRO A 35 21.82 -33.32 8.37
CA PRO A 35 22.43 -34.31 7.50
C PRO A 35 23.84 -33.84 7.13
N SER A 36 24.82 -34.64 7.51
CA SER A 36 26.20 -34.56 7.06
C SER A 36 26.37 -35.29 5.73
N SER A 37 26.92 -34.64 4.72
CA SER A 37 27.87 -35.28 3.81
C SER A 37 28.74 -34.23 3.12
N SER A 38 30.00 -34.60 2.98
CA SER A 38 31.21 -33.80 2.82
C SER A 38 31.61 -33.47 1.38
N ALA A 39 32.26 -32.30 1.25
CA ALA A 39 33.32 -31.88 0.31
C ALA A 39 33.00 -31.80 -1.20
N VAL A 40 33.16 -30.61 -1.80
CA VAL A 40 34.38 -30.12 -2.48
C VAL A 40 34.26 -28.59 -2.65
N PHE A 41 35.33 -27.86 -2.33
CA PHE A 41 35.49 -26.42 -2.53
C PHE A 41 35.48 -26.04 -4.03
N ARG A 42 34.79 -24.95 -4.39
CA ARG A 42 35.22 -23.97 -5.40
C ARG A 42 34.48 -22.64 -5.16
N ASP A 43 35.25 -21.57 -5.09
CA ASP A 43 34.82 -20.18 -4.95
C ASP A 43 33.74 -19.77 -5.94
N VAL A 44 32.87 -18.84 -5.54
CA VAL A 44 32.56 -17.55 -6.21
C VAL A 44 31.35 -16.88 -5.52
N GLU A 45 31.63 -15.70 -4.96
CA GLU A 45 30.83 -14.47 -4.81
C GLU A 45 29.41 -14.42 -4.19
N HIS A 46 29.29 -13.47 -3.25
CA HIS A 46 28.12 -12.69 -2.80
C HIS A 46 26.72 -13.27 -3.01
N SER A 47 26.11 -13.73 -1.91
CA SER A 47 24.65 -13.86 -1.81
C SER A 47 24.17 -13.38 -0.45
N CYS A 48 23.50 -12.23 -0.45
CA CYS A 48 22.72 -11.72 0.67
C CYS A 48 21.54 -12.68 0.92
N ARG A 49 21.65 -13.51 1.95
CA ARG A 49 20.55 -14.39 2.38
C ARG A 49 19.52 -13.58 3.16
N ASN A 50 18.37 -13.31 2.55
CA ASN A 50 17.15 -12.93 3.27
C ASN A 50 16.62 -14.15 4.03
N ILE A 51 16.64 -14.09 5.36
CA ILE A 51 16.04 -15.11 6.23
C ILE A 51 14.56 -14.73 6.39
N GLY A 52 13.68 -15.42 5.67
CA GLY A 52 12.23 -15.38 5.90
C GLY A 52 11.83 -16.48 6.89
N LEU A 53 11.09 -16.10 7.94
CA LEU A 53 10.54 -17.05 8.90
C LEU A 53 9.26 -17.68 8.32
N ARG A 54 9.29 -18.98 7.98
CA ARG A 54 8.12 -19.74 7.55
C ARG A 54 7.52 -20.49 8.73
N VAL A 55 6.35 -20.07 9.19
CA VAL A 55 5.58 -20.79 10.22
C VAL A 55 4.50 -21.62 9.52
N SER A 56 4.58 -22.94 9.62
CA SER A 56 3.53 -23.87 9.18
C SER A 56 2.83 -24.49 10.39
N CYS A 57 1.50 -24.43 10.40
CA CYS A 57 0.67 -25.10 11.40
C CYS A 57 -0.05 -26.26 10.71
N GLU A 58 0.16 -27.50 11.17
CA GLU A 58 -0.59 -28.67 10.70
C GLU A 58 -1.95 -28.71 11.40
N ALA A 59 -3.03 -28.54 10.64
CA ALA A 59 -4.38 -28.76 11.12
C ALA A 59 -4.72 -30.26 11.04
N LEU A 60 -5.07 -30.83 12.18
CA LEU A 60 -5.68 -32.15 12.34
C LEU A 60 -6.96 -32.26 11.49
N ARG A 61 -7.07 -33.38 10.75
CA ARG A 61 -8.24 -33.76 9.95
C ARG A 61 -9.48 -33.96 10.81
N VAL A 62 -10.62 -33.44 10.34
CA VAL A 62 -11.95 -34.03 10.56
C VAL A 62 -12.73 -33.99 9.25
N ASP A 63 -13.44 -35.07 8.98
CA ASP A 63 -13.92 -35.56 7.68
C ASP A 63 -15.14 -34.85 7.05
N LEU A 64 -15.11 -34.87 5.71
CA LEU A 64 -16.19 -35.15 4.74
C LEU A 64 -17.53 -34.38 4.81
N LEU A 65 -17.68 -33.40 3.91
CA LEU A 65 -18.90 -33.20 3.13
C LEU A 65 -18.55 -32.87 1.67
N GLN A 66 -19.12 -33.64 0.75
CA GLN A 66 -18.87 -33.65 -0.70
C GLN A 66 -18.99 -32.26 -1.34
N ARG A 67 -17.91 -31.81 -2.00
CA ARG A 67 -17.98 -30.74 -3.01
C ARG A 67 -17.98 -31.39 -4.39
N LYS A 68 -19.00 -31.05 -5.20
CA LYS A 68 -19.01 -31.25 -6.65
C LYS A 68 -17.69 -30.77 -7.25
N GLU A 69 -17.08 -31.62 -8.07
CA GLU A 69 -15.91 -31.28 -8.89
C GLU A 69 -16.25 -30.08 -9.79
N PRO A 70 -15.37 -29.06 -9.90
CA PRO A 70 -15.46 -28.12 -11.00
C PRO A 70 -14.92 -28.79 -12.25
N GLU A 71 -15.72 -28.73 -13.31
CA GLU A 71 -15.34 -29.09 -14.67
C GLU A 71 -14.00 -28.45 -15.04
N THR A 72 -13.13 -29.26 -15.60
CA THR A 72 -11.82 -28.88 -16.13
C THR A 72 -11.98 -27.83 -17.24
N CYS A 73 -11.59 -26.60 -16.96
CA CYS A 73 -11.36 -25.59 -17.98
C CYS A 73 -9.90 -25.60 -18.45
N ASP A 74 -9.75 -25.54 -19.76
CA ASP A 74 -8.54 -25.69 -20.56
C ASP A 74 -7.25 -25.08 -20.00
N SER A 75 -6.21 -25.90 -20.03
CA SER A 75 -4.82 -25.54 -19.88
C SER A 75 -4.31 -24.80 -21.13
N SER A 76 -4.46 -23.47 -21.18
CA SER A 76 -3.66 -22.61 -22.06
C SER A 76 -3.64 -21.15 -21.58
N GLY A 77 -2.65 -20.77 -20.75
CA GLY A 77 -2.48 -19.35 -20.36
C GLY A 77 -1.53 -19.03 -19.21
N THR A 78 -0.46 -19.80 -18.97
CA THR A 78 0.33 -19.72 -17.73
C THR A 78 1.37 -18.58 -17.68
N GLY A 79 1.03 -17.34 -18.02
CA GLY A 79 2.00 -16.23 -17.96
C GLY A 79 1.46 -14.80 -17.84
N LYS A 80 0.16 -14.62 -17.56
CA LYS A 80 -0.48 -13.28 -17.62
C LYS A 80 -1.43 -12.97 -16.47
N GLU A 81 -1.36 -13.64 -15.33
CA GLU A 81 -2.26 -13.35 -14.21
C GLU A 81 -1.60 -12.46 -13.16
N LEU A 82 -2.41 -11.64 -12.49
CA LEU A 82 -1.99 -10.90 -11.29
C LEU A 82 -1.69 -11.92 -10.19
N THR A 83 -0.60 -11.71 -9.45
CA THR A 83 -0.01 -12.75 -8.58
C THR A 83 -0.12 -12.43 -7.09
N CYS A 84 0.08 -11.15 -6.74
CA CYS A 84 0.04 -10.67 -5.37
C CYS A 84 -0.42 -9.21 -5.28
N VAL A 85 -0.66 -8.74 -4.05
CA VAL A 85 -0.85 -7.31 -3.75
C VAL A 85 0.36 -6.83 -2.95
N MET A 86 0.98 -5.73 -3.35
CA MET A 86 2.04 -5.07 -2.60
C MET A 86 1.55 -3.72 -2.07
N LYS A 87 1.48 -3.59 -0.75
CA LYS A 87 1.06 -2.35 -0.09
C LYS A 87 2.25 -1.63 0.51
N PHE A 88 2.34 -0.33 0.25
CA PHE A 88 3.37 0.55 0.81
C PHE A 88 2.75 1.63 1.68
N GLY A 89 3.33 1.83 2.87
CA GLY A 89 2.90 2.86 3.81
C GLY A 89 3.38 4.26 3.42
N GLY A 90 2.90 5.28 4.14
CA GLY A 90 3.21 6.68 3.80
C GLY A 90 4.70 7.01 3.90
N SER A 91 5.41 6.50 4.89
CA SER A 91 6.87 6.63 5.04
C SER A 91 7.66 5.93 3.92
N SER A 92 7.12 4.85 3.36
CA SER A 92 7.72 4.16 2.22
C SER A 92 7.62 4.96 0.91
N VAL A 93 6.77 5.99 0.86
CA VAL A 93 6.59 6.86 -0.32
C VAL A 93 6.66 8.35 0.03
N GLU A 94 7.37 8.71 1.10
CA GLU A 94 7.37 10.08 1.60
C GLU A 94 8.19 11.08 0.77
N SER A 95 9.07 10.58 -0.10
CA SER A 95 9.94 11.37 -0.97
C SER A 95 10.12 10.69 -2.33
N ALA A 96 10.68 11.42 -3.30
CA ALA A 96 11.04 10.85 -4.60
C ALA A 96 12.06 9.72 -4.47
N GLU A 97 13.04 9.84 -3.58
CA GLU A 97 14.04 8.80 -3.31
C GLU A 97 13.38 7.51 -2.82
N ARG A 98 12.49 7.60 -1.83
CA ARG A 98 11.74 6.45 -1.31
C ARG A 98 10.85 5.83 -2.39
N MET A 99 10.20 6.64 -3.24
CA MET A 99 9.46 6.11 -4.40
C MET A 99 10.37 5.38 -5.41
N LYS A 100 11.59 5.86 -5.65
CA LYS A 100 12.57 5.15 -6.50
C LYS A 100 12.94 3.80 -5.92
N GLU A 101 13.16 3.73 -4.61
CA GLU A 101 13.44 2.48 -3.90
C GLU A 101 12.27 1.49 -3.99
N VAL A 102 11.03 1.97 -3.79
CA VAL A 102 9.82 1.14 -3.96
C VAL A 102 9.69 0.61 -5.39
N ALA A 103 9.96 1.44 -6.40
CA ALA A 103 9.95 1.01 -7.79
C ALA A 103 11.03 -0.08 -8.03
N ASN A 104 12.26 0.14 -7.58
CA ASN A 104 13.34 -0.85 -7.72
C ASN A 104 12.99 -2.17 -7.02
N LEU A 105 12.34 -2.11 -5.87
CA LEU A 105 11.88 -3.28 -5.14
C LEU A 105 10.84 -4.08 -5.94
N ILE A 106 9.83 -3.41 -6.48
CA ILE A 106 8.81 -4.05 -7.33
C ILE A 106 9.48 -4.72 -8.54
N LEU A 107 10.43 -4.03 -9.17
CA LEU A 107 11.14 -4.51 -10.36
C LEU A 107 12.16 -5.62 -10.06
N SER A 108 12.58 -5.78 -8.81
CA SER A 108 13.47 -6.87 -8.41
C SER A 108 12.80 -8.25 -8.44
N PHE A 109 11.47 -8.30 -8.59
CA PHE A 109 10.68 -9.52 -8.75
C PHE A 109 10.06 -9.60 -10.15
N PRO A 110 10.85 -9.89 -11.21
CA PRO A 110 10.39 -9.82 -12.60
C PRO A 110 9.33 -10.87 -12.96
N ASP A 111 9.18 -11.92 -12.16
CA ASP A 111 8.15 -12.96 -12.34
C ASP A 111 6.83 -12.60 -11.64
N GLU A 112 6.87 -11.63 -10.73
CA GLU A 112 5.67 -11.14 -10.05
C GLU A 112 4.95 -10.11 -10.94
N ARG A 113 3.64 -10.05 -10.75
CA ARG A 113 2.68 -9.17 -11.44
C ARG A 113 1.77 -8.57 -10.37
N PRO A 114 2.30 -7.62 -9.57
CA PRO A 114 1.61 -7.16 -8.40
C PRO A 114 0.53 -6.13 -8.72
N VAL A 115 -0.51 -6.09 -7.89
CA VAL A 115 -1.33 -4.89 -7.70
C VAL A 115 -0.68 -4.04 -6.61
N ILE A 116 -0.36 -2.78 -6.90
CA ILE A 116 0.28 -1.87 -5.95
C ILE A 116 -0.79 -1.06 -5.22
N VAL A 117 -0.72 -0.98 -3.90
CA VAL A 117 -1.58 -0.13 -3.07
C VAL A 117 -0.73 0.87 -2.31
N LEU A 118 -1.00 2.17 -2.49
CA LEU A 118 -0.21 3.23 -1.84
C LEU A 118 -1.05 4.04 -0.86
N SER A 119 -0.45 4.33 0.30
CA SER A 119 -0.89 5.39 1.19
C SER A 119 -0.41 6.76 0.71
N ALA A 120 -0.98 7.83 1.29
CA ALA A 120 -0.52 9.20 1.04
C ALA A 120 0.94 9.39 1.49
N MET A 121 1.65 10.32 0.84
CA MET A 121 3.07 10.57 1.09
C MET A 121 3.34 11.06 2.52
N GLY A 122 4.16 10.33 3.28
CA GLY A 122 4.63 10.71 4.62
C GLY A 122 3.48 11.13 5.56
N LYS A 123 3.52 12.40 5.99
CA LYS A 123 2.52 12.98 6.93
C LYS A 123 1.40 13.76 6.23
N THR A 124 1.22 13.59 4.92
CA THR A 124 0.27 14.37 4.11
C THR A 124 -1.17 14.28 4.61
N THR A 125 -1.67 13.08 4.96
CA THR A 125 -3.04 12.92 5.50
C THR A 125 -3.27 13.78 6.74
N ASN A 126 -2.30 13.79 7.67
CA ASN A 126 -2.40 14.61 8.89
C ASN A 126 -2.33 16.11 8.57
N LYS A 127 -1.55 16.50 7.55
CA LYS A 127 -1.46 17.90 7.10
C LYS A 127 -2.76 18.35 6.42
N LEU A 128 -3.40 17.49 5.63
CA LEU A 128 -4.71 17.74 5.02
C LEU A 128 -5.77 18.00 6.08
N LEU A 129 -5.84 17.15 7.10
CA LEU A 129 -6.77 17.33 8.23
C LEU A 129 -6.56 18.67 8.94
N LYS A 130 -5.32 18.99 9.29
CA LYS A 130 -4.95 20.27 9.92
C LYS A 130 -5.26 21.48 9.02
N ALA A 131 -5.04 21.35 7.71
CA ALA A 131 -5.38 22.40 6.76
C ALA A 131 -6.90 22.66 6.74
N GLY A 132 -7.72 21.60 6.75
CA GLY A 132 -9.17 21.72 6.85
C GLY A 132 -9.62 22.39 8.14
N GLU A 133 -9.07 21.99 9.28
CA GLU A 133 -9.35 22.59 10.59
C GLU A 133 -8.98 24.08 10.63
N LYS A 134 -7.80 24.46 10.12
CA LYS A 134 -7.39 25.87 10.01
C LYS A 134 -8.24 26.66 9.01
N ALA A 135 -8.66 26.03 7.92
CA ALA A 135 -9.48 26.69 6.90
C ALA A 135 -10.81 27.17 7.46
N VAL A 136 -11.43 26.41 8.37
CA VAL A 136 -12.66 26.82 9.07
C VAL A 136 -12.49 28.21 9.71
N THR A 137 -11.37 28.47 10.37
CA THR A 137 -11.19 29.72 11.15
C THR A 137 -10.42 30.83 10.42
N CYS A 138 -9.61 30.53 9.40
CA CYS A 138 -8.64 31.51 8.87
C CYS A 138 -9.24 32.70 8.12
N GLY A 139 -10.44 32.55 7.54
CA GLY A 139 -11.03 33.56 6.65
C GLY A 139 -10.58 33.38 5.20
N VAL A 140 -11.47 33.72 4.25
CA VAL A 140 -11.34 33.32 2.84
C VAL A 140 -10.07 33.87 2.18
N THR A 141 -9.67 35.09 2.55
CA THR A 141 -8.46 35.76 2.04
C THR A 141 -7.16 35.13 2.53
N ASN A 142 -7.22 34.32 3.59
CA ASN A 142 -6.05 33.77 4.28
C ASN A 142 -5.88 32.26 4.04
N VAL A 143 -6.55 31.68 3.04
CA VAL A 143 -6.38 30.26 2.72
C VAL A 143 -4.97 29.97 2.18
N GLU A 144 -4.41 30.91 1.40
CA GLU A 144 -3.04 30.81 0.87
C GLU A 144 -1.96 30.82 1.96
N SER A 145 -2.26 31.37 3.14
CA SER A 145 -1.33 31.42 4.26
C SER A 145 -1.39 30.19 5.17
N ILE A 146 -2.22 29.18 4.83
CA ILE A 146 -2.25 27.91 5.55
C ILE A 146 -0.94 27.16 5.27
N GLU A 147 -0.06 27.13 6.27
CA GLU A 147 1.25 26.46 6.19
C GLU A 147 1.17 25.00 5.71
N GLU A 148 0.14 24.26 6.13
CA GLU A 148 -0.06 22.88 5.71
C GLU A 148 -0.37 22.75 4.21
N LEU A 149 -1.10 23.69 3.63
CA LEU A 149 -1.37 23.72 2.19
C LEU A 149 -0.06 23.97 1.43
N SER A 150 0.73 24.96 1.86
CA SER A 150 2.04 25.25 1.27
C SER A 150 2.97 24.04 1.36
N PHE A 151 3.02 23.36 2.51
CA PHE A 151 3.80 22.15 2.72
C PHE A 151 3.40 21.03 1.76
N ILE A 152 2.10 20.77 1.62
CA ILE A 152 1.59 19.72 0.71
C ILE A 152 1.96 20.06 -0.73
N LYS A 153 1.75 21.30 -1.16
CA LYS A 153 2.08 21.76 -2.51
C LYS A 153 3.57 21.59 -2.80
N GLU A 154 4.43 22.08 -1.92
CA GLU A 154 5.89 21.97 -2.06
C GLU A 154 6.34 20.51 -2.12
N LEU A 155 5.86 19.67 -1.21
CA LEU A 155 6.23 18.25 -1.16
C LEU A 155 5.94 17.54 -2.49
N HIS A 156 4.74 17.72 -3.04
CA HIS A 156 4.32 17.00 -4.25
C HIS A 156 4.98 17.59 -5.51
N LEU A 157 5.13 18.92 -5.61
CA LEU A 157 5.81 19.55 -6.74
C LEU A 157 7.30 19.19 -6.77
N ARG A 158 7.98 19.26 -5.62
CA ARG A 158 9.38 18.82 -5.49
C ARG A 158 9.52 17.35 -5.88
N THR A 159 8.62 16.49 -5.41
CA THR A 159 8.66 15.06 -5.74
C THR A 159 8.43 14.81 -7.23
N ALA A 160 7.48 15.50 -7.86
CA ALA A 160 7.29 15.43 -9.31
C ALA A 160 8.58 15.82 -10.05
N HIS A 161 9.22 16.92 -9.65
CA HIS A 161 10.48 17.38 -10.24
C HIS A 161 11.63 16.38 -10.04
N GLU A 162 11.82 15.83 -8.84
CA GLU A 162 12.90 14.87 -8.53
C GLU A 162 12.71 13.48 -9.18
N LEU A 163 11.45 13.09 -9.44
CA LEU A 163 11.11 11.95 -10.30
C LEU A 163 11.21 12.32 -11.80
N GLY A 164 11.24 13.62 -12.09
CA GLY A 164 11.14 14.25 -13.41
C GLY A 164 9.88 13.85 -14.17
N VAL A 165 8.76 13.76 -13.45
CA VAL A 165 7.42 13.56 -13.99
C VAL A 165 6.78 14.93 -14.20
N GLU A 166 5.98 15.07 -15.25
CA GLU A 166 5.21 16.29 -15.52
C GLU A 166 4.32 16.68 -14.32
N THR A 167 4.39 17.93 -13.88
CA THR A 167 3.60 18.43 -12.75
C THR A 167 2.10 18.44 -13.02
N THR A 168 1.70 18.43 -14.29
CA THR A 168 0.31 18.37 -14.76
C THR A 168 -0.46 17.16 -14.20
N VAL A 169 0.24 16.08 -13.81
CA VAL A 169 -0.37 14.88 -13.22
C VAL A 169 -1.02 15.14 -11.86
N ILE A 170 -0.53 16.14 -11.11
CA ILE A 170 -1.03 16.52 -9.79
C ILE A 170 -1.64 17.92 -9.74
N GLU A 171 -1.40 18.77 -10.75
CA GLU A 171 -1.85 20.16 -10.76
C GLU A 171 -3.36 20.31 -10.52
N LYS A 172 -4.18 19.49 -11.18
CA LYS A 172 -5.64 19.48 -10.98
C LYS A 172 -6.04 19.14 -9.54
N HIS A 173 -5.27 18.28 -8.87
CA HIS A 173 -5.54 17.89 -7.48
C HIS A 173 -5.12 18.99 -6.51
N LEU A 174 -3.99 19.67 -6.77
CA LEU A 174 -3.57 20.82 -5.99
C LEU A 174 -4.56 21.98 -6.09
N GLU A 175 -5.05 22.26 -7.30
CA GLU A 175 -6.09 23.27 -7.51
C GLU A 175 -7.41 22.86 -6.85
N GLY A 176 -7.83 21.59 -7.01
CA GLY A 176 -9.03 21.07 -6.35
C GLY A 176 -8.95 21.15 -4.82
N LEU A 177 -7.80 20.83 -4.23
CA LEU A 177 -7.54 20.96 -2.79
C LEU A 177 -7.67 22.41 -2.35
N HIS A 178 -7.08 23.32 -3.11
CA HIS A 178 -7.14 24.75 -2.83
C HIS A 178 -8.57 25.29 -2.85
N GLN A 179 -9.33 24.95 -3.88
CA GLN A 179 -10.73 25.34 -4.01
C GLN A 179 -11.60 24.75 -2.88
N LEU A 180 -11.33 23.50 -2.49
CA LEU A 180 -12.00 22.87 -1.36
C LEU A 180 -11.74 23.64 -0.05
N LEU A 181 -10.49 24.00 0.24
CA LEU A 181 -10.14 24.77 1.44
C LEU A 181 -10.76 26.18 1.42
N LYS A 182 -10.86 26.82 0.26
CA LYS A 182 -11.62 28.07 0.10
C LYS A 182 -13.10 27.87 0.43
N GLY A 183 -13.72 26.82 -0.09
CA GLY A 183 -15.11 26.47 0.23
C GLY A 183 -15.34 26.26 1.74
N ILE A 184 -14.46 25.48 2.40
CA ILE A 184 -14.50 25.28 3.86
C ILE A 184 -14.37 26.62 4.59
N SER A 185 -13.45 27.48 4.17
CA SER A 185 -13.24 28.79 4.79
C SER A 185 -14.39 29.77 4.59
N MET A 186 -15.10 29.69 3.46
CA MET A 186 -16.31 30.48 3.20
C MET A 186 -17.48 30.02 4.06
N MET A 187 -17.71 28.71 4.11
CA MET A 187 -18.86 28.11 4.81
C MET A 187 -18.67 28.05 6.33
N LYS A 188 -17.42 28.08 6.81
CA LYS A 188 -17.09 27.90 8.23
C LYS A 188 -17.52 26.54 8.79
N GLU A 189 -17.57 25.53 7.91
CA GLU A 189 -18.02 24.18 8.25
C GLU A 189 -17.11 23.12 7.62
N LEU A 190 -16.78 22.09 8.41
CA LEU A 190 -16.06 20.90 7.96
C LEU A 190 -16.83 19.65 8.37
N THR A 191 -17.73 19.21 7.50
CA THR A 191 -18.50 17.98 7.72
C THR A 191 -17.62 16.72 7.61
N LEU A 192 -18.05 15.60 8.17
CA LEU A 192 -17.34 14.32 8.02
C LEU A 192 -17.20 13.89 6.54
N ARG A 193 -18.22 14.15 5.72
CA ARG A 193 -18.17 13.95 4.27
C ARG A 193 -17.08 14.79 3.61
N THR A 194 -17.02 16.08 3.95
CA THR A 194 -16.00 16.99 3.45
C THR A 194 -14.60 16.58 3.92
N ARG A 195 -14.49 16.08 5.16
CA ARG A 195 -13.24 15.57 5.72
C ARG A 195 -12.71 14.36 4.94
N ASP A 196 -13.57 13.41 4.59
CA ASP A 196 -13.19 12.25 3.77
C ASP A 196 -12.72 12.66 2.36
N TYR A 197 -13.44 13.59 1.73
CA TYR A 197 -13.00 14.15 0.45
C TYR A 197 -11.68 14.92 0.56
N LEU A 198 -11.47 15.67 1.65
CA LEU A 198 -10.25 16.42 1.87
C LEU A 198 -9.01 15.51 1.99
N VAL A 199 -9.12 14.41 2.72
CA VAL A 199 -7.98 13.50 2.90
C VAL A 199 -7.70 12.62 1.69
N SER A 200 -8.68 12.41 0.80
CA SER A 200 -8.50 11.59 -0.40
C SER A 200 -7.44 12.14 -1.35
N PHE A 201 -7.25 13.46 -1.38
CA PHE A 201 -6.21 14.13 -2.18
C PHE A 201 -4.82 13.55 -1.93
N GLY A 202 -4.49 13.14 -0.70
CA GLY A 202 -3.18 12.61 -0.37
C GLY A 202 -2.85 11.32 -1.12
N GLU A 203 -3.75 10.35 -1.11
CA GLU A 203 -3.55 9.09 -1.83
C GLU A 203 -3.71 9.25 -3.35
N CYS A 204 -4.66 10.08 -3.78
CA CYS A 204 -4.86 10.40 -5.20
C CYS A 204 -3.59 10.97 -5.84
N MET A 205 -2.89 11.90 -5.17
CA MET A 205 -1.64 12.47 -5.69
C MET A 205 -0.49 11.47 -5.63
N SER A 206 -0.35 10.71 -4.53
CA SER A 206 0.73 9.74 -4.38
C SER A 206 0.74 8.66 -5.46
N THR A 207 -0.43 8.09 -5.78
CA THR A 207 -0.58 7.03 -6.78
C THR A 207 -0.36 7.53 -8.20
N ARG A 208 -0.76 8.77 -8.48
CA ARG A 208 -0.53 9.42 -9.78
C ARG A 208 0.95 9.70 -10.03
N LEU A 209 1.65 10.25 -9.03
CA LEU A 209 3.10 10.47 -9.13
C LEU A 209 3.84 9.15 -9.33
N PHE A 210 3.51 8.13 -8.55
CA PHE A 210 4.16 6.83 -8.63
C PHE A 210 3.89 6.11 -9.96
N SER A 211 2.64 6.06 -10.41
CA SER A 211 2.28 5.45 -11.69
C SER A 211 2.93 6.18 -12.87
N ALA A 212 2.97 7.51 -12.85
CA ALA A 212 3.63 8.29 -13.89
C ALA A 212 5.16 8.07 -13.88
N TYR A 213 5.76 7.93 -12.70
CA TYR A 213 7.17 7.59 -12.58
C TYR A 213 7.49 6.20 -13.14
N LEU A 214 6.69 5.17 -12.82
CA LEU A 214 6.86 3.82 -13.39
C LEU A 214 6.81 3.87 -14.93
N ASN A 215 5.83 4.58 -15.50
CA ASN A 215 5.73 4.74 -16.95
C ASN A 215 6.95 5.45 -17.54
N LYS A 216 7.46 6.49 -16.86
CA LYS A 216 8.67 7.21 -17.29
C LYS A 216 9.90 6.31 -17.36
N ILE A 217 10.05 5.37 -16.42
CA ILE A 217 11.18 4.42 -16.42
C ILE A 217 10.91 3.18 -17.29
N GLY A 218 9.88 3.20 -18.14
CA GLY A 218 9.60 2.16 -19.14
C GLY A 218 8.70 1.02 -18.65
N HIS A 219 8.16 1.10 -17.44
CA HIS A 219 7.27 0.08 -16.88
C HIS A 219 5.82 0.53 -16.94
N LYS A 220 5.04 -0.13 -17.81
CA LYS A 220 3.64 0.22 -18.02
C LYS A 220 2.85 0.09 -16.71
N ALA A 221 2.31 1.19 -16.23
CA ALA A 221 1.53 1.26 -15.01
C ALA A 221 0.27 2.10 -15.22
N ARG A 222 -0.81 1.74 -14.55
CA ARG A 222 -2.08 2.48 -14.60
C ARG A 222 -2.55 2.80 -13.20
N GLN A 223 -2.85 4.08 -12.98
CA GLN A 223 -3.38 4.56 -11.72
C GLN A 223 -4.89 4.28 -11.62
N TYR A 224 -5.34 3.91 -10.43
CA TYR A 224 -6.73 3.66 -10.09
C TYR A 224 -7.10 4.33 -8.78
N ASP A 225 -8.20 5.09 -8.81
CA ASP A 225 -8.86 5.56 -7.59
C ASP A 225 -9.79 4.44 -7.11
N ALA A 226 -9.62 3.98 -5.87
CA ALA A 226 -10.40 2.88 -5.29
C ALA A 226 -11.91 3.11 -5.44
N PHE A 227 -12.35 4.34 -5.17
CA PHE A 227 -13.75 4.77 -5.27
C PHE A 227 -14.32 4.73 -6.71
N GLU A 228 -13.51 4.66 -7.75
CA GLU A 228 -13.97 4.53 -9.14
C GLU A 228 -13.95 3.09 -9.67
N ILE A 229 -13.19 2.17 -9.04
CA ILE A 229 -13.02 0.79 -9.52
C ILE A 229 -13.90 -0.24 -8.81
N GLY A 230 -14.81 0.21 -7.96
CA GLY A 230 -15.77 -0.67 -7.28
C GLY A 230 -15.46 -0.93 -5.81
N PHE A 231 -14.67 -0.11 -5.12
CA PHE A 231 -14.73 -0.08 -3.65
C PHE A 231 -16.04 0.57 -3.20
N ILE A 232 -17.01 -0.24 -2.84
CA ILE A 232 -18.34 0.18 -2.42
C ILE A 232 -18.43 0.04 -0.90
N THR A 233 -18.83 1.12 -0.23
CA THR A 233 -18.83 1.21 1.23
C THR A 233 -20.18 1.66 1.78
N THR A 234 -20.35 1.59 3.10
CA THR A 234 -21.40 2.34 3.80
C THR A 234 -21.14 3.85 3.71
N ASP A 235 -22.13 4.66 4.08
CA ASP A 235 -22.02 6.13 4.08
C ASP A 235 -21.55 6.69 5.45
N ASP A 236 -21.00 5.83 6.31
CA ASP A 236 -20.44 6.20 7.61
C ASP A 236 -19.04 6.81 7.43
N PHE A 237 -19.01 8.09 7.00
CA PHE A 237 -17.76 8.81 6.74
C PHE A 237 -16.77 8.71 7.90
N THR A 238 -15.48 8.75 7.59
CA THR A 238 -14.31 8.53 8.49
C THR A 238 -14.07 7.10 8.95
N ASN A 239 -15.05 6.19 8.83
CA ASN A 239 -14.93 4.79 9.22
C ASN A 239 -15.93 3.91 8.47
N ALA A 240 -15.93 4.01 7.14
CA ALA A 240 -16.92 3.34 6.31
C ALA A 240 -16.58 1.84 6.16
N ASP A 241 -17.61 0.99 6.22
CA ASP A 241 -17.46 -0.45 6.07
C ASP A 241 -17.53 -0.86 4.60
N ILE A 242 -16.69 -1.81 4.19
CA ILE A 242 -16.69 -2.36 2.82
C ILE A 242 -17.87 -3.29 2.64
N LEU A 243 -18.67 -3.07 1.59
CA LEU A 243 -19.81 -3.91 1.23
C LEU A 243 -19.37 -5.07 0.33
N GLU A 244 -20.05 -6.22 0.44
CA GLU A 244 -19.76 -7.44 -0.33
C GLU A 244 -19.80 -7.25 -1.85
N ALA A 245 -20.57 -6.27 -2.34
CA ALA A 245 -20.59 -5.89 -3.76
C ALA A 245 -19.21 -5.43 -4.29
N THR A 246 -18.29 -5.05 -3.39
CA THR A 246 -16.92 -4.63 -3.74
C THR A 246 -16.12 -5.72 -4.43
N TYR A 247 -16.17 -6.96 -3.92
CA TYR A 247 -15.30 -8.04 -4.41
C TYR A 247 -15.50 -8.35 -5.90
N PRO A 248 -16.72 -8.62 -6.40
CA PRO A 248 -16.92 -8.84 -7.83
C PRO A 248 -16.66 -7.59 -8.67
N ALA A 249 -16.96 -6.38 -8.15
CA ALA A 249 -16.77 -5.13 -8.90
C ALA A 249 -15.29 -4.80 -9.12
N VAL A 250 -14.47 -4.90 -8.07
CA VAL A 250 -13.01 -4.69 -8.14
C VAL A 250 -12.36 -5.73 -9.03
N SER A 251 -12.73 -7.01 -8.87
CA SER A 251 -12.20 -8.10 -9.70
C SER A 251 -12.48 -7.88 -11.18
N LYS A 252 -13.73 -7.58 -11.54
CA LYS A 252 -14.14 -7.29 -12.92
C LYS A 252 -13.32 -6.16 -13.55
N THR A 253 -13.12 -5.06 -12.81
CA THR A 253 -12.40 -3.89 -13.32
C THR A 253 -10.91 -4.17 -13.50
N LEU A 254 -10.25 -4.65 -12.44
CA LEU A 254 -8.80 -4.85 -12.46
C LEU A 254 -8.37 -5.97 -13.41
N VAL A 255 -9.06 -7.11 -13.39
CA VAL A 255 -8.76 -8.21 -14.33
C VAL A 255 -9.07 -7.79 -15.75
N GLY A 256 -10.22 -7.13 -15.98
CA GLY A 256 -10.64 -6.70 -17.31
C GLY A 256 -9.69 -5.72 -17.97
N ASP A 257 -9.14 -4.76 -17.22
CA ASP A 257 -8.14 -3.82 -17.72
C ASP A 257 -6.76 -4.47 -17.86
N TRP A 258 -6.38 -5.32 -16.90
CA TRP A 258 -5.13 -6.06 -16.95
C TRP A 258 -5.03 -6.92 -18.21
N SER A 259 -6.08 -7.69 -18.55
CA SER A 259 -6.10 -8.54 -19.75
C SER A 259 -5.93 -7.76 -21.06
N LYS A 260 -6.27 -6.47 -21.10
CA LYS A 260 -6.15 -5.62 -22.30
C LYS A 260 -4.78 -4.98 -22.41
N GLU A 261 -4.26 -4.48 -21.29
CA GLU A 261 -3.14 -3.55 -21.30
C GLU A 261 -1.86 -4.12 -20.68
N ASN A 262 -1.94 -5.13 -19.83
CA ASN A 262 -0.85 -5.64 -18.98
C ASN A 262 -0.12 -4.50 -18.24
N ALA A 263 -0.85 -3.50 -17.76
CA ALA A 263 -0.31 -2.36 -17.04
C ALA A 263 -0.40 -2.61 -15.52
N VAL A 264 0.70 -2.42 -14.79
CA VAL A 264 0.74 -2.59 -13.33
C VAL A 264 -0.31 -1.69 -12.66
N PRO A 265 -1.31 -2.25 -11.96
CA PRO A 265 -2.33 -1.43 -11.32
C PRO A 265 -1.76 -0.75 -10.07
N VAL A 266 -1.87 0.58 -10.00
CA VAL A 266 -1.47 1.39 -8.85
C VAL A 266 -2.72 2.02 -8.24
N VAL A 267 -3.21 1.43 -7.14
CA VAL A 267 -4.50 1.74 -6.53
C VAL A 267 -4.31 2.61 -5.29
N THR A 268 -5.18 3.59 -5.09
CA THR A 268 -5.24 4.32 -3.80
C THR A 268 -5.60 3.36 -2.67
N GLY A 269 -4.92 3.47 -1.52
CA GLY A 269 -5.37 2.85 -0.27
C GLY A 269 -6.70 3.45 0.22
N TYR A 270 -7.04 3.22 1.50
CA TYR A 270 -7.89 3.99 2.44
C TYR A 270 -9.26 4.51 1.99
N LEU A 271 -9.62 4.46 0.72
CA LEU A 271 -10.73 5.16 0.09
C LEU A 271 -11.75 4.17 -0.46
N GLY A 272 -13.01 4.61 -0.49
CA GLY A 272 -14.10 3.91 -1.13
C GLY A 272 -15.21 4.87 -1.54
N LYS A 273 -16.32 4.32 -2.05
CA LYS A 273 -17.48 5.08 -2.52
C LYS A 273 -18.72 4.66 -1.76
N GLY A 274 -19.32 5.60 -1.03
CA GLY A 274 -20.53 5.37 -0.26
C GLY A 274 -21.68 4.94 -1.17
N TRP A 275 -22.34 3.83 -0.82
CA TRP A 275 -23.36 3.20 -1.65
C TRP A 275 -24.56 4.12 -1.95
N ARG A 276 -25.00 4.94 -0.98
CA ARG A 276 -26.18 5.80 -1.17
C ARG A 276 -25.80 7.20 -1.65
N SER A 277 -24.77 7.79 -1.06
CA SER A 277 -24.38 9.17 -1.36
C SER A 277 -23.53 9.30 -2.61
N CYS A 278 -22.95 8.19 -3.10
CA CYS A 278 -21.92 8.15 -4.13
C CYS A 278 -20.69 9.02 -3.81
N ALA A 279 -20.54 9.44 -2.56
CA ALA A 279 -19.44 10.28 -2.11
C ALA A 279 -18.19 9.45 -1.84
N ILE A 280 -17.03 10.10 -1.89
CA ILE A 280 -15.78 9.50 -1.41
C ILE A 280 -15.90 9.32 0.10
N THR A 281 -15.54 8.12 0.55
CA THR A 281 -15.49 7.70 1.95
C THR A 281 -14.11 7.22 2.28
N THR A 282 -13.79 7.19 3.57
CA THR A 282 -12.56 6.61 4.08
C THR A 282 -12.82 5.41 4.97
N LEU A 283 -11.92 4.43 4.89
CA LEU A 283 -12.03 3.11 5.53
C LEU A 283 -11.55 3.11 6.99
N GLY A 284 -11.32 4.28 7.59
CA GLY A 284 -10.79 4.40 8.94
C GLY A 284 -9.34 3.96 9.10
N ARG A 285 -8.94 3.73 10.36
CA ARG A 285 -7.55 3.45 10.73
C ARG A 285 -7.08 2.15 10.09
N GLY A 286 -5.89 2.18 9.47
CA GLY A 286 -5.34 1.03 8.75
C GLY A 286 -6.01 0.79 7.40
N GLY A 287 -6.80 1.74 6.89
CA GLY A 287 -7.60 1.54 5.69
C GLY A 287 -6.80 1.16 4.43
N SER A 288 -5.56 1.63 4.24
CA SER A 288 -4.74 1.17 3.10
C SER A 288 -4.35 -0.32 3.21
N ASP A 289 -4.17 -0.87 4.42
CA ASP A 289 -3.95 -2.31 4.63
C ASP A 289 -5.26 -3.07 4.34
N LEU A 290 -6.41 -2.50 4.72
CA LEU A 290 -7.73 -3.06 4.40
C LEU A 290 -8.01 -3.06 2.89
N THR A 291 -7.62 -2.02 2.16
CA THR A 291 -7.68 -1.98 0.69
C THR A 291 -6.88 -3.15 0.09
N ALA A 292 -5.65 -3.36 0.55
CA ALA A 292 -4.79 -4.41 0.02
C ALA A 292 -5.36 -5.82 0.27
N THR A 293 -5.86 -6.08 1.48
CA THR A 293 -6.51 -7.36 1.80
C THR A 293 -7.82 -7.57 1.03
N THR A 294 -8.57 -6.49 0.79
CA THR A 294 -9.81 -6.52 -0.02
C THR A 294 -9.51 -6.88 -1.47
N ILE A 295 -8.51 -6.25 -2.09
CA ILE A 295 -8.05 -6.59 -3.44
C ILE A 295 -7.57 -8.05 -3.48
N GLY A 296 -6.76 -8.49 -2.52
CA GLY A 296 -6.30 -9.87 -2.43
C GLY A 296 -7.44 -10.88 -2.38
N LYS A 297 -8.48 -10.62 -1.58
CA LYS A 297 -9.70 -11.43 -1.52
C LYS A 297 -10.50 -11.37 -2.83
N ALA A 298 -10.68 -10.19 -3.42
CA ALA A 298 -11.47 -9.98 -4.64
C ALA A 298 -10.90 -10.73 -5.85
N LEU A 299 -9.57 -10.75 -5.99
CA LEU A 299 -8.87 -11.40 -7.09
C LEU A 299 -8.45 -12.84 -6.78
N GLY A 300 -8.65 -13.34 -5.55
CA GLY A 300 -8.24 -14.69 -5.16
C GLY A 300 -6.72 -14.90 -5.19
N LEU A 301 -5.95 -13.85 -4.90
CA LEU A 301 -4.49 -13.86 -5.02
C LEU A 301 -3.81 -14.75 -3.97
N ARG A 302 -2.60 -15.22 -4.30
CA ARG A 302 -1.82 -16.13 -3.45
C ARG A 302 -1.43 -15.49 -2.13
N GLU A 303 -1.03 -14.23 -2.17
CA GLU A 303 -0.58 -13.50 -0.98
C GLU A 303 -0.83 -12.00 -1.06
N ILE A 304 -0.86 -11.39 0.13
CA ILE A 304 -0.89 -9.95 0.33
C ILE A 304 0.38 -9.59 1.08
N GLN A 305 1.15 -8.66 0.54
CA GLN A 305 2.42 -8.20 1.08
C GLN A 305 2.26 -6.79 1.62
N VAL A 306 2.54 -6.59 2.90
CA VAL A 306 2.55 -5.26 3.52
C VAL A 306 3.98 -4.88 3.83
N TRP A 307 4.46 -3.84 3.13
CA TRP A 307 5.82 -3.33 3.24
C TRP A 307 5.88 -2.21 4.27
N LYS A 308 6.78 -2.36 5.25
CA LYS A 308 7.00 -1.40 6.35
C LYS A 308 8.50 -1.12 6.53
N ASP A 309 8.79 -0.08 7.32
CA ASP A 309 10.16 0.31 7.67
C ASP A 309 10.75 -0.53 8.82
N VAL A 310 10.09 -1.63 9.20
CA VAL A 310 10.53 -2.56 10.25
C VAL A 310 10.49 -3.99 9.70
N ASP A 311 11.37 -4.87 10.22
CA ASP A 311 11.52 -6.27 9.82
C ASP A 311 10.32 -7.15 10.25
N GLY A 312 9.14 -6.86 9.70
CA GLY A 312 7.91 -7.59 9.97
C GLY A 312 7.25 -7.22 11.30
N VAL A 313 6.57 -8.19 11.91
CA VAL A 313 6.03 -8.03 13.28
C VAL A 313 7.14 -8.32 14.26
N LEU A 314 7.43 -7.35 15.12
CA LEU A 314 8.41 -7.47 16.19
C LEU A 314 7.74 -7.88 17.50
N THR A 315 8.54 -8.31 18.48
CA THR A 315 8.07 -8.74 19.81
C THR A 315 7.43 -7.61 20.62
N CYS A 316 7.83 -6.36 20.36
CA CYS A 316 7.26 -5.14 20.92
C CYS A 316 7.49 -3.97 19.95
N ASP A 317 6.98 -2.78 20.28
CA ASP A 317 7.25 -1.57 19.49
C ASP A 317 8.72 -1.14 19.67
N PRO A 318 9.54 -1.18 18.60
CA PRO A 318 10.97 -0.83 18.69
C PRO A 318 11.21 0.63 19.05
N ASN A 319 10.21 1.50 18.93
CA ASN A 319 10.31 2.90 19.38
C ASN A 319 10.17 3.03 20.90
N ILE A 320 9.55 2.05 21.56
CA ILE A 320 9.41 2.01 23.01
C ILE A 320 10.60 1.24 23.62
N TYR A 321 11.00 0.14 23.00
CA TYR A 321 12.10 -0.70 23.47
C TYR A 321 13.01 -1.13 22.29
N PRO A 322 14.15 -0.45 22.07
CA PRO A 322 15.09 -0.73 20.97
C PRO A 322 15.82 -2.06 21.06
#